data_AF-A0A6N6LCQ4-F1
#
_entry.id   AF-A0A6N6LCQ4-F1
#
_cell.length_a   1.000
_cell.length_b   1.000
_cell.length_c   1.000
_cell.angle_alpha   90.00
_cell.angle_beta   90.00
_cell.angle_gamma   90.00
#
_symmetry.space_group_name_H-M   'P 1'
#
loop_
_entity.id
_entity.type
_entity.pdbx_description
1 polymer ?
#
loop_
_entity_poly.entity_id
_entity_poly.type
_entity_poly.pdbx_seq_one_letter_code
_entity_poly.pdbx_strand_id
1 'polypeptide(L)'
;MGGWTPGDGSRTGALAEVLSEMTDQNGCRVLTRIDSRTDMRYVTLKSDALSCGDDGYATGRGRLILERSDGVAIGRTGHLWFAGGIPFTQQVTATRLAATDTRNTLWLHLASDTGTRTHFLLRARATSYGGIGAWQVDPQVDAVTEQVDRFRQAEAIRAAVDAAVVALDAAGVDGAARANLLFASDFERGTVAGEADHLLYGISVWRGRERRSKDWGPWQYNLQQANNYLFQRDARLARQKQMEEQRAEQQRIYAEQREAQRLRMAQVQLANEQRRNLQTYQQLVDEAARDPQRLRQRLESDIGYAPLSGGAYGRLMSGGKHTITRIVRVDGSEGDAAAVDWPYAMHLTGRRDLASGWYRIEGEVTLDTARRDDEGLPLTLVAVQSALPCKNEGCTDLFDPLAVARMTLGQPDWTPEAAQADLQRAQ
;
A
#
# COMPACT_ATOMS: atom_id res chain seq x y z
N MET A 1 -28.12 10.97 -8.11
CA MET A 1 -28.45 9.82 -8.97
C MET A 1 -27.37 9.65 -10.04
N GLY A 2 -26.07 9.75 -9.75
CA GLY A 2 -25.04 9.70 -10.82
C GLY A 2 -25.27 10.58 -12.07
N GLY A 3 -26.16 11.58 -12.00
CA GLY A 3 -26.70 12.33 -13.15
C GLY A 3 -27.70 11.60 -14.07
N TRP A 4 -28.04 10.33 -13.82
CA TRP A 4 -28.93 9.53 -14.66
C TRP A 4 -30.39 9.92 -14.50
N THR A 5 -31.10 10.02 -15.63
CA THR A 5 -32.55 10.17 -15.71
C THR A 5 -33.13 9.12 -16.66
N PRO A 6 -34.36 8.65 -16.43
CA PRO A 6 -34.98 7.71 -17.35
C PRO A 6 -35.10 8.33 -18.74
N GLY A 7 -34.71 7.58 -19.77
CA GLY A 7 -34.93 7.98 -21.16
C GLY A 7 -36.39 8.38 -21.39
N ASP A 8 -36.62 9.31 -22.32
CA ASP A 8 -37.95 9.76 -22.75
C ASP A 8 -38.79 8.66 -23.43
N GLY A 9 -38.21 7.47 -23.62
CA GLY A 9 -38.80 6.38 -24.39
C GLY A 9 -38.50 6.49 -25.87
N SER A 10 -37.72 7.50 -26.30
CA SER A 10 -37.15 7.54 -27.64
C SER A 10 -36.28 6.31 -27.82
N ARG A 11 -36.66 5.46 -28.77
CA ARG A 11 -36.01 4.18 -29.04
C ARG A 11 -34.75 4.39 -29.89
N THR A 12 -34.02 5.47 -29.62
CA THR A 12 -32.88 5.98 -30.38
C THR A 12 -31.58 5.85 -29.57
N GLY A 13 -30.44 5.74 -30.24
CA GLY A 13 -29.13 5.57 -29.58
C GLY A 13 -28.87 4.14 -29.12
N ALA A 14 -28.23 3.94 -27.95
CA ALA A 14 -27.84 2.61 -27.44
C ALA A 14 -29.03 1.62 -27.30
N LEU A 15 -30.25 2.12 -27.09
CA LEU A 15 -31.47 1.30 -27.08
C LEU A 15 -31.77 0.64 -28.44
N ALA A 16 -31.41 1.31 -29.54
CA ALA A 16 -31.57 0.82 -30.91
C ALA A 16 -30.47 -0.19 -31.32
N GLU A 17 -29.33 -0.21 -30.63
CA GLU A 17 -28.24 -1.16 -30.91
C GLU A 17 -28.56 -2.57 -30.40
N VAL A 18 -29.39 -2.68 -29.35
CA VAL A 18 -29.73 -3.97 -28.71
C VAL A 18 -30.95 -4.64 -29.34
N LEU A 19 -31.89 -3.86 -29.86
CA LEU A 19 -33.15 -4.35 -30.44
C LEU A 19 -33.20 -4.06 -31.94
N SER A 20 -33.51 -5.08 -32.75
CA SER A 20 -33.78 -4.92 -34.18
C SER A 20 -35.27 -4.69 -34.41
N GLU A 21 -35.59 -3.74 -35.29
CA GLU A 21 -36.95 -3.52 -35.76
C GLU A 21 -37.22 -4.38 -37.00
N MET A 22 -38.33 -5.10 -37.00
CA MET A 22 -38.87 -5.76 -38.18
C MET A 22 -40.37 -5.49 -38.30
N THR A 23 -40.85 -5.37 -39.52
CA THR A 23 -42.26 -5.21 -39.84
C THR A 23 -42.85 -6.55 -40.28
N ASP A 24 -44.00 -6.92 -39.73
CA ASP A 24 -44.73 -8.11 -40.14
C ASP A 24 -45.58 -7.88 -41.41
N GLN A 25 -46.29 -8.93 -41.86
CA GLN A 25 -47.15 -8.86 -43.04
C GLN A 25 -48.39 -7.95 -42.88
N ASN A 26 -48.74 -7.58 -41.65
CA ASN A 26 -49.87 -6.70 -41.32
C ASN A 26 -49.41 -5.25 -41.13
N GLY A 27 -48.10 -4.96 -41.25
CA GLY A 27 -47.53 -3.64 -41.01
C GLY A 27 -47.16 -3.37 -39.55
N CYS A 28 -47.30 -4.33 -38.63
CA CYS A 28 -46.93 -4.14 -37.24
C CYS A 28 -45.42 -4.20 -37.05
N ARG A 29 -44.88 -3.21 -36.35
CA ARG A 29 -43.45 -3.16 -35.99
C ARG A 29 -43.19 -3.95 -34.71
N VAL A 30 -42.21 -4.85 -34.77
CA VAL A 30 -41.74 -5.66 -33.65
C VAL A 30 -40.29 -5.29 -33.36
N LEU A 31 -40.00 -5.06 -32.08
CA LEU A 31 -38.67 -4.79 -31.57
C LEU A 31 -38.17 -6.02 -30.83
N THR A 32 -37.27 -6.76 -31.47
CA THR A 32 -36.74 -7.99 -30.90
C THR A 32 -35.31 -8.23 -31.37
N ARG A 33 -34.63 -9.17 -30.70
CA ARG A 33 -33.34 -9.68 -31.13
C ARG A 33 -33.56 -10.91 -32.01
N ILE A 34 -32.84 -11.01 -33.11
CA ILE A 34 -32.91 -12.19 -33.97
C ILE A 34 -31.52 -12.80 -34.06
N ASP A 35 -31.38 -13.98 -33.47
CA ASP A 35 -30.20 -14.85 -33.65
C ASP A 35 -30.39 -15.64 -34.94
N SER A 36 -30.22 -14.99 -36.09
CA SER A 36 -30.22 -15.68 -37.38
C SER A 36 -28.81 -16.15 -37.74
N ARG A 37 -28.69 -17.41 -38.13
CA ARG A 37 -27.50 -17.94 -38.84
C ARG A 37 -27.55 -17.60 -40.34
N THR A 38 -28.62 -16.96 -40.77
CA THR A 38 -28.97 -16.68 -42.17
C THR A 38 -28.98 -15.17 -42.35
N ASP A 39 -28.45 -14.67 -43.46
CA ASP A 39 -28.47 -13.25 -43.79
C ASP A 39 -29.90 -12.69 -43.69
N MET A 40 -30.07 -11.66 -42.86
CA MET A 40 -31.36 -11.04 -42.53
C MET A 40 -32.09 -10.49 -43.76
N ARG A 41 -31.38 -10.21 -44.87
CA ARG A 41 -32.00 -9.78 -46.13
C ARG A 41 -32.92 -10.82 -46.76
N TYR A 42 -32.78 -12.10 -46.40
CA TYR A 42 -33.63 -13.19 -46.88
C TYR A 42 -34.58 -13.72 -45.81
N VAL A 43 -34.75 -13.00 -44.71
CA VAL A 43 -35.63 -13.40 -43.61
C VAL A 43 -36.77 -12.40 -43.51
N THR A 44 -37.99 -12.94 -43.42
CA THR A 44 -39.22 -12.17 -43.20
C THR A 44 -39.82 -12.55 -41.86
N LEU A 45 -40.40 -11.56 -41.19
CA LEU A 45 -41.16 -11.76 -39.96
C LEU A 45 -42.64 -11.89 -40.32
N LYS A 46 -43.27 -12.97 -39.87
CA LYS A 46 -44.72 -13.14 -39.90
C LYS A 46 -45.27 -13.18 -38.49
N SER A 47 -46.48 -12.67 -38.31
CA SER A 47 -47.21 -12.74 -37.06
C SER A 47 -48.53 -13.49 -37.21
N ASP A 48 -49.05 -13.99 -36.10
CA ASP A 48 -50.40 -14.54 -36.02
C ASP A 48 -51.07 -14.09 -34.70
N ALA A 49 -52.36 -13.77 -34.80
CA ALA A 49 -53.19 -13.18 -33.75
C ALA A 49 -52.60 -11.90 -33.10
N LEU A 50 -51.84 -11.12 -33.87
CA LEU A 50 -51.18 -9.89 -33.41
C LEU A 50 -51.89 -8.65 -33.95
N SER A 51 -51.96 -7.58 -33.15
CA SER A 51 -52.54 -6.29 -33.55
C SER A 51 -51.50 -5.18 -33.44
N CYS A 52 -51.61 -4.13 -34.26
CA CYS A 52 -50.77 -2.94 -34.12
C CYS A 52 -51.48 -1.91 -33.23
N GLY A 53 -50.74 -1.29 -32.30
CA GLY A 53 -51.22 -0.14 -31.55
C GLY A 53 -51.24 1.13 -32.41
N ASP A 54 -51.72 2.23 -31.83
CA ASP A 54 -51.80 3.54 -32.50
C ASP A 54 -50.40 4.08 -32.90
N ASP A 55 -49.35 3.62 -32.21
CA ASP A 55 -47.96 3.91 -32.51
C ASP A 55 -47.38 3.01 -33.64
N GLY A 56 -48.18 2.13 -34.23
CA GLY A 56 -47.79 1.18 -35.29
C GLY A 56 -46.92 0.02 -34.80
N TYR A 57 -46.72 -0.13 -33.48
CA TYR A 57 -45.99 -1.26 -32.93
C TYR A 57 -46.91 -2.39 -32.51
N ALA A 58 -46.37 -3.61 -32.50
CA ALA A 58 -47.10 -4.80 -32.07
C ALA A 58 -47.61 -4.70 -30.62
N THR A 59 -48.87 -5.05 -30.42
CA THR A 59 -49.55 -5.08 -29.12
C THR A 59 -50.46 -6.31 -28.99
N GLY A 60 -50.74 -6.70 -27.75
CA GLY A 60 -51.64 -7.82 -27.45
C GLY A 60 -50.95 -9.18 -27.48
N ARG A 61 -51.72 -10.26 -27.58
CA ARG A 61 -51.20 -11.64 -27.45
C ARG A 61 -51.13 -12.32 -28.81
N GLY A 62 -49.93 -12.64 -29.29
CA GLY A 62 -49.73 -13.25 -30.60
C GLY A 62 -48.54 -14.20 -30.64
N ARG A 63 -48.18 -14.67 -31.83
CA ARG A 63 -46.95 -15.45 -32.07
C ARG A 63 -46.20 -14.91 -33.28
N LEU A 64 -44.89 -15.10 -33.29
CA LEU A 64 -44.01 -14.72 -34.38
C LEU A 64 -43.43 -15.94 -35.07
N ILE A 65 -43.23 -15.82 -36.37
CA ILE A 65 -42.63 -16.83 -37.24
C ILE A 65 -41.57 -16.13 -38.08
N LEU A 66 -40.34 -16.61 -38.03
CA LEU A 66 -39.30 -16.21 -38.96
C LEU A 66 -39.31 -17.16 -40.14
N GLU A 67 -39.51 -16.61 -41.33
CA GLU A 67 -39.58 -17.35 -42.58
C GLU A 67 -38.47 -16.88 -43.52
N ARG A 68 -37.70 -17.83 -44.04
CA ARG A 68 -36.71 -17.55 -45.08
C ARG A 68 -37.42 -17.31 -46.41
N SER A 69 -36.78 -16.60 -47.33
CA SER A 69 -37.34 -16.20 -48.63
C SER A 69 -37.91 -17.35 -49.49
N ASP A 70 -37.55 -18.60 -49.23
CA ASP A 70 -38.09 -19.81 -49.87
C ASP A 70 -39.33 -20.39 -49.18
N GLY A 71 -39.88 -19.70 -48.17
CA GLY A 71 -41.08 -20.12 -47.44
C GLY A 71 -40.81 -21.04 -46.25
N VAL A 72 -39.55 -21.38 -45.97
CA VAL A 72 -39.21 -22.28 -44.86
C VAL A 72 -39.19 -21.50 -43.54
N ALA A 73 -39.99 -21.97 -42.57
CA ALA A 73 -39.97 -21.45 -41.22
C ALA A 73 -38.65 -21.85 -40.51
N ILE A 74 -37.83 -20.86 -40.19
CA ILE A 74 -36.53 -21.03 -39.53
C ILE A 74 -36.59 -20.72 -38.03
N GLY A 75 -37.67 -20.07 -37.56
CA GLY A 75 -37.90 -19.76 -36.16
C GLY A 75 -39.38 -19.58 -35.87
N ARG A 76 -39.83 -19.92 -34.66
CA ARG A 76 -41.20 -19.67 -34.21
C ARG A 76 -41.26 -19.47 -32.71
N THR A 77 -42.13 -18.58 -32.26
CA THR A 77 -42.45 -18.43 -30.83
C THR A 77 -43.69 -19.22 -30.45
N GLY A 78 -43.86 -19.49 -29.16
CA GLY A 78 -45.19 -19.74 -28.61
C GLY A 78 -46.05 -18.46 -28.60
N HIS A 79 -47.18 -18.49 -27.90
CA HIS A 79 -47.92 -17.27 -27.63
C HIS A 79 -47.15 -16.38 -26.66
N LEU A 80 -46.83 -15.17 -27.09
CA LEU A 80 -46.18 -14.12 -26.33
C LEU A 80 -47.11 -12.91 -26.20
N TRP A 81 -46.78 -12.03 -25.27
CA TRP A 81 -47.47 -10.77 -25.04
C TRP A 81 -46.63 -9.62 -25.56
N PHE A 82 -47.21 -8.75 -26.37
CA PHE A 82 -46.54 -7.64 -27.01
C PHE A 82 -46.97 -6.34 -26.36
N ALA A 83 -45.98 -5.55 -25.95
CA ALA A 83 -46.19 -4.23 -25.37
C ALA A 83 -45.18 -3.27 -26.01
N GLY A 84 -45.68 -2.28 -26.77
CA GLY A 84 -44.84 -1.34 -27.51
C GLY A 84 -43.89 -2.02 -28.50
N GLY A 85 -44.32 -3.12 -29.13
CA GLY A 85 -43.50 -3.86 -30.10
C GLY A 85 -42.57 -4.91 -29.48
N ILE A 86 -42.37 -4.89 -28.16
CA ILE A 86 -41.44 -5.79 -27.47
C ILE A 86 -42.18 -7.08 -27.05
N PRO A 87 -41.67 -8.28 -27.39
CA PRO A 87 -42.24 -9.56 -26.97
C PRO A 87 -41.88 -9.91 -25.52
N PHE A 88 -42.89 -10.20 -24.69
CA PHE A 88 -42.76 -10.66 -23.31
C PHE A 88 -43.39 -12.04 -23.12
N THR A 89 -42.86 -12.81 -22.16
CA THR A 89 -43.40 -14.13 -21.81
C THR A 89 -44.71 -14.08 -21.03
N GLN A 90 -45.09 -12.89 -20.55
CA GLN A 90 -46.31 -12.63 -19.80
C GLN A 90 -46.84 -11.22 -20.11
N GLN A 91 -48.09 -10.95 -19.75
CA GLN A 91 -48.70 -9.64 -19.95
C GLN A 91 -47.96 -8.58 -19.14
N VAL A 92 -47.67 -7.45 -19.78
CA VAL A 92 -47.01 -6.27 -19.20
C VAL A 92 -47.66 -5.05 -19.84
N THR A 93 -48.02 -4.05 -19.03
CA THR A 93 -48.58 -2.77 -19.53
C THR A 93 -47.51 -1.70 -19.71
N ALA A 94 -46.36 -1.84 -19.05
CA ALA A 94 -45.23 -0.93 -19.18
C ALA A 94 -44.57 -1.05 -20.57
N THR A 95 -44.62 0.01 -21.37
CA THR A 95 -44.10 0.04 -22.75
C THR A 95 -42.91 0.98 -22.94
N ARG A 96 -42.64 1.86 -21.97
CA ARG A 96 -41.60 2.88 -22.08
C ARG A 96 -40.24 2.30 -21.70
N LEU A 97 -39.43 1.95 -22.70
CA LEU A 97 -38.06 1.51 -22.51
C LEU A 97 -37.19 2.67 -21.99
N ALA A 98 -36.55 2.48 -20.84
CA ALA A 98 -35.71 3.49 -20.19
C ALA A 98 -34.21 3.22 -20.36
N ALA A 99 -33.80 1.94 -20.33
CA ALA A 99 -32.40 1.53 -20.45
C ALA A 99 -32.27 0.06 -20.88
N THR A 100 -31.10 -0.28 -21.40
CA THR A 100 -30.67 -1.64 -21.77
C THR A 100 -29.24 -1.88 -21.30
N ASP A 101 -28.87 -3.12 -20.96
CA ASP A 101 -27.48 -3.50 -20.73
C ASP A 101 -26.92 -4.41 -21.84
N THR A 102 -25.62 -4.68 -21.78
CA THR A 102 -24.92 -5.59 -22.70
C THR A 102 -25.33 -7.07 -22.56
N ARG A 103 -26.09 -7.41 -21.51
CA ARG A 103 -26.65 -8.74 -21.26
C ARG A 103 -28.10 -8.86 -21.75
N ASN A 104 -28.59 -7.87 -22.50
CA ASN A 104 -29.96 -7.78 -23.01
C ASN A 104 -31.02 -7.72 -21.90
N THR A 105 -30.66 -7.22 -20.72
CA THR A 105 -31.64 -6.79 -19.71
C THR A 105 -32.26 -5.49 -20.16
N LEU A 106 -33.59 -5.41 -20.06
CA LEU A 106 -34.35 -4.19 -20.31
C LEU A 106 -34.85 -3.63 -18.98
N TRP A 107 -34.82 -2.31 -18.87
CA TRP A 107 -35.48 -1.55 -17.82
C TRP A 107 -36.60 -0.73 -18.43
N LEU A 108 -37.83 -1.04 -18.04
CA LEU A 108 -39.03 -0.33 -18.48
C LEU A 108 -39.42 0.67 -17.39
N HIS A 109 -39.62 1.92 -17.76
CA HIS A 109 -40.07 2.97 -16.85
C HIS A 109 -41.50 2.68 -16.38
N LEU A 110 -41.70 2.66 -15.06
CA LEU A 110 -43.01 2.48 -14.43
C LEU A 110 -43.58 3.81 -13.93
N ALA A 111 -42.79 4.50 -13.10
CA ALA A 111 -43.23 5.70 -12.43
C ALA A 111 -42.03 6.53 -11.99
N SER A 112 -42.30 7.79 -11.62
CA SER A 112 -41.31 8.66 -10.98
C SER A 112 -41.97 9.50 -9.91
N ASP A 113 -41.34 9.53 -8.75
CA ASP A 113 -41.73 10.40 -7.65
C ASP A 113 -40.77 11.59 -7.60
N THR A 114 -41.29 12.76 -7.95
CA THR A 114 -40.52 14.02 -7.98
C THR A 114 -40.16 14.52 -6.58
N GLY A 115 -40.97 14.20 -5.56
CA GLY A 115 -40.72 14.58 -4.17
C GLY A 115 -39.60 13.76 -3.54
N THR A 116 -39.52 12.47 -3.87
CA THR A 116 -38.41 11.60 -3.45
C THR A 116 -37.24 11.55 -4.44
N ARG A 117 -37.40 12.15 -5.63
CA ARG A 117 -36.47 11.98 -6.76
C ARG A 117 -36.14 10.51 -7.00
N THR A 118 -37.17 9.68 -7.05
CA THR A 118 -37.06 8.24 -7.23
C THR A 118 -37.68 7.82 -8.55
N HIS A 119 -36.97 7.01 -9.32
CA HIS A 119 -37.45 6.42 -10.56
C HIS A 119 -37.62 4.91 -10.37
N PHE A 120 -38.81 4.38 -10.70
CA PHE A 120 -39.13 2.95 -10.59
C PHE A 120 -39.09 2.30 -11.96
N LEU A 121 -38.32 1.22 -12.08
CA LEU A 121 -38.06 0.52 -13.33
C LEU A 121 -38.41 -0.96 -13.19
N LEU A 122 -39.14 -1.52 -14.15
CA LEU A 122 -39.36 -2.96 -14.25
C LEU A 122 -38.20 -3.60 -15.01
N ARG A 123 -37.55 -4.56 -14.37
CA ARG A 123 -36.49 -5.35 -14.99
C ARG A 123 -37.06 -6.52 -15.79
N ALA A 124 -36.64 -6.65 -17.04
CA ALA A 124 -36.96 -7.79 -17.89
C ALA A 124 -35.67 -8.40 -18.46
N ARG A 125 -35.53 -9.72 -18.41
CA ARG A 125 -34.33 -10.42 -18.89
C ARG A 125 -34.59 -11.10 -20.21
N ALA A 126 -33.64 -11.03 -21.13
CA ALA A 126 -33.77 -11.71 -22.41
C ALA A 126 -33.87 -13.24 -22.24
N THR A 127 -34.72 -13.82 -23.05
CA THR A 127 -34.86 -15.24 -23.36
C THR A 127 -34.98 -15.38 -24.88
N SER A 128 -34.93 -16.61 -25.40
CA SER A 128 -34.96 -16.86 -26.84
C SER A 128 -35.90 -18.02 -27.17
N TYR A 129 -36.71 -17.84 -28.20
CA TYR A 129 -37.64 -18.82 -28.74
C TYR A 129 -37.36 -19.04 -30.22
N GLY A 130 -36.67 -20.13 -30.55
CA GLY A 130 -36.37 -20.46 -31.94
C GLY A 130 -35.59 -19.37 -32.69
N GLY A 131 -34.66 -18.70 -32.00
CA GLY A 131 -33.86 -17.61 -32.56
C GLY A 131 -34.51 -16.23 -32.46
N ILE A 132 -35.74 -16.12 -31.95
CA ILE A 132 -36.44 -14.85 -31.73
C ILE A 132 -36.33 -14.49 -30.24
N GLY A 133 -35.81 -13.30 -29.95
CA GLY A 133 -35.72 -12.75 -28.61
C GLY A 133 -37.10 -12.51 -28.01
N ALA A 134 -37.23 -12.80 -26.73
CA ALA A 134 -38.34 -12.36 -25.91
C ALA A 134 -37.82 -11.98 -24.53
N TRP A 135 -38.61 -11.26 -23.75
CA TRP A 135 -38.20 -10.81 -22.43
C TRP A 135 -39.07 -11.43 -21.36
N GLN A 136 -38.42 -12.11 -20.42
CA GLN A 136 -39.05 -12.64 -19.24
C GLN A 136 -39.02 -11.57 -18.15
N VAL A 137 -40.19 -11.27 -17.61
CA VAL A 137 -40.33 -10.44 -16.42
C VAL A 137 -40.37 -11.36 -15.21
N ASP A 138 -39.22 -11.56 -14.58
CA ASP A 138 -39.14 -12.04 -13.21
C ASP A 138 -39.34 -10.81 -12.33
N PRO A 139 -40.50 -10.63 -11.67
CA PRO A 139 -40.93 -9.33 -11.18
C PRO A 139 -39.88 -8.73 -10.22
N GLN A 140 -39.11 -7.79 -10.74
CA GLN A 140 -38.14 -7.03 -9.98
C GLN A 140 -38.30 -5.57 -10.36
N VAL A 141 -38.59 -4.74 -9.35
CA VAL A 141 -38.59 -3.28 -9.48
C VAL A 141 -37.26 -2.77 -8.97
N ASP A 142 -36.54 -2.10 -9.85
CA ASP A 142 -35.35 -1.34 -9.48
C ASP A 142 -35.73 0.12 -9.30
N ALA A 143 -35.54 0.62 -8.08
CA ALA A 143 -35.81 1.99 -7.69
C ALA A 143 -34.48 2.74 -7.55
N VAL A 144 -34.27 3.75 -8.40
CA VAL A 144 -33.06 4.59 -8.36
C VAL A 144 -33.42 5.92 -7.71
N THR A 145 -32.69 6.31 -6.66
CA THR A 145 -33.03 7.48 -5.84
C THR A 145 -31.81 8.26 -5.35
N GLU A 146 -31.95 9.58 -5.20
CA GLU A 146 -30.91 10.43 -4.57
C GLU A 146 -30.96 10.40 -3.04
N GLN A 147 -32.05 9.92 -2.47
CA GLN A 147 -32.35 10.10 -1.05
C GLN A 147 -31.75 8.97 -0.20
N VAL A 148 -30.43 8.81 -0.28
CA VAL A 148 -29.66 7.78 0.44
C VAL A 148 -29.97 7.79 1.94
N ASP A 149 -29.96 8.97 2.57
CA ASP A 149 -30.13 9.09 4.02
C ASP A 149 -31.53 8.70 4.52
N ARG A 150 -32.55 8.73 3.65
CA ARG A 150 -33.89 8.27 4.02
C ARG A 150 -33.93 6.76 4.28
N PHE A 151 -33.04 5.99 3.65
CA PHE A 151 -32.92 4.54 3.89
C PHE A 151 -32.25 4.17 5.23
N ARG A 152 -32.02 5.16 6.09
CA ARG A 152 -31.66 4.97 7.50
C ARG A 152 -32.87 4.94 8.43
N GLN A 153 -34.05 5.36 7.94
CA GLN A 153 -35.25 5.54 8.75
C GLN A 153 -36.33 4.54 8.31
N ALA A 154 -36.87 3.77 9.26
CA ALA A 154 -37.84 2.72 8.96
C ALA A 154 -39.12 3.24 8.30
N GLU A 155 -39.62 4.42 8.71
CA GLU A 155 -40.83 5.02 8.15
C GLU A 155 -40.63 5.45 6.68
N ALA A 156 -39.48 6.04 6.37
CA ALA A 156 -39.16 6.43 5.00
C ALA A 156 -38.92 5.20 4.10
N ILE A 157 -38.34 4.12 4.64
CA ILE A 157 -38.23 2.84 3.93
C ILE A 157 -39.63 2.28 3.61
N ARG A 158 -40.56 2.27 4.57
CA ARG A 158 -41.95 1.82 4.33
C ARG A 158 -42.59 2.59 3.19
N ALA A 159 -42.55 3.92 3.25
CA ALA A 159 -43.11 4.77 2.21
C ALA A 159 -42.50 4.51 0.82
N ALA A 160 -41.17 4.28 0.75
CA ALA A 160 -40.50 3.95 -0.51
C ALA A 160 -40.88 2.57 -1.05
N VAL A 161 -41.02 1.58 -0.16
CA VAL A 161 -41.50 0.23 -0.52
C VAL A 161 -42.95 0.28 -1.00
N ASP A 162 -43.83 1.00 -0.31
CA ASP A 162 -45.23 1.16 -0.70
C ASP A 162 -45.34 1.84 -2.08
N ALA A 163 -44.55 2.88 -2.35
CA ALA A 163 -44.48 3.52 -3.66
C ALA A 163 -44.01 2.57 -4.78
N ALA A 164 -43.01 1.72 -4.49
CA ALA A 164 -42.53 0.71 -5.44
C ALA A 164 -43.58 -0.38 -5.69
N VAL A 165 -44.35 -0.78 -4.68
CA VAL A 165 -45.49 -1.71 -4.82
C VAL A 165 -46.57 -1.11 -5.70
N VAL A 166 -46.94 0.16 -5.50
CA VAL A 166 -47.91 0.85 -6.36
C VAL A 166 -47.42 0.90 -7.81
N ALA A 167 -46.13 1.18 -8.04
CA ALA A 167 -45.54 1.16 -9.38
C ALA A 167 -45.57 -0.25 -10.00
N LEU A 168 -45.31 -1.30 -9.21
CA LEU A 168 -45.38 -2.68 -9.65
C LEU A 168 -46.80 -3.09 -10.06
N ASP A 169 -47.82 -2.72 -9.28
CA ASP A 169 -49.21 -3.02 -9.61
C ASP A 169 -49.65 -2.34 -10.91
N ALA A 170 -49.23 -1.09 -11.14
CA ALA A 170 -49.51 -0.37 -12.38
C ALA A 170 -48.88 -1.03 -13.63
N ALA A 171 -47.82 -1.83 -13.45
CA ALA A 171 -47.14 -2.52 -14.54
C ALA A 171 -47.89 -3.75 -15.09
N GLY A 172 -49.02 -4.13 -14.47
CA GLY A 172 -49.92 -5.18 -14.97
C GLY A 172 -49.32 -6.57 -14.93
N VAL A 173 -48.43 -6.84 -13.96
CA VAL A 173 -47.73 -8.13 -13.81
C VAL A 173 -48.60 -9.14 -13.05
N ASP A 174 -49.80 -9.38 -13.57
CA ASP A 174 -50.90 -10.04 -12.85
C ASP A 174 -50.62 -11.52 -12.52
N GLY A 175 -49.71 -12.18 -13.24
CA GLY A 175 -49.35 -13.58 -12.98
C GLY A 175 -48.46 -13.81 -11.75
N ALA A 176 -47.87 -12.75 -11.19
CA ALA A 176 -46.84 -12.86 -10.18
C ALA A 176 -47.36 -13.01 -8.75
N ALA A 177 -46.86 -14.02 -8.01
CA ALA A 177 -47.11 -14.19 -6.58
C ALA A 177 -46.02 -13.56 -5.69
N ARG A 178 -44.85 -13.28 -6.26
CA ARG A 178 -43.67 -12.71 -5.60
C ARG A 178 -42.99 -11.72 -6.51
N ALA A 179 -42.40 -10.69 -5.92
CA ALA A 179 -41.52 -9.75 -6.60
C ALA A 179 -40.38 -9.31 -5.68
N ASN A 180 -39.31 -8.78 -6.25
CA ASN A 180 -38.22 -8.16 -5.51
C ASN A 180 -38.20 -6.66 -5.76
N LEU A 181 -37.98 -5.88 -4.71
CA LEU A 181 -37.79 -4.44 -4.81
C LEU A 181 -36.35 -4.15 -4.41
N LEU A 182 -35.60 -3.50 -5.29
CA LEU A 182 -34.20 -3.16 -5.07
C LEU A 182 -34.02 -1.65 -5.21
N PHE A 183 -33.47 -1.02 -4.19
CA PHE A 183 -33.22 0.41 -4.13
C PHE A 183 -31.73 0.68 -4.28
N ALA A 184 -31.37 1.59 -5.17
CA ALA A 184 -29.99 1.96 -5.46
C ALA A 184 -29.83 3.48 -5.55
N SER A 185 -28.62 3.98 -5.25
CA SER A 185 -28.27 5.41 -5.37
C SER A 185 -27.84 5.81 -6.78
N ASP A 186 -27.49 4.82 -7.59
CA ASP A 186 -26.90 4.95 -8.92
C ASP A 186 -27.40 3.84 -9.83
N PHE A 187 -27.86 4.19 -11.03
CA PHE A 187 -28.40 3.22 -11.98
C PHE A 187 -27.30 2.31 -12.54
N GLU A 188 -26.22 2.87 -13.08
CA GLU A 188 -25.17 2.08 -13.72
C GLU A 188 -24.45 1.19 -12.69
N ARG A 189 -24.04 1.77 -11.56
CA ARG A 189 -23.27 1.04 -10.56
C ARG A 189 -24.14 0.14 -9.69
N GLY A 190 -25.25 0.66 -9.18
CA GLY A 190 -26.11 -0.09 -8.25
C GLY A 190 -27.08 -1.02 -8.96
N THR A 191 -27.76 -0.55 -10.01
CA THR A 191 -28.82 -1.32 -10.68
C THR A 191 -28.28 -2.27 -11.75
N VAL A 192 -27.40 -1.79 -12.64
CA VAL A 192 -26.85 -2.57 -13.77
C VAL A 192 -25.68 -3.44 -13.30
N ALA A 193 -24.64 -2.85 -12.71
CA ALA A 193 -23.45 -3.58 -12.27
C ALA A 193 -23.65 -4.36 -10.95
N GLY A 194 -24.60 -3.95 -10.10
CA GLY A 194 -24.86 -4.61 -8.82
C GLY A 194 -23.79 -4.34 -7.75
N GLU A 195 -23.10 -3.20 -7.83
CA GLU A 195 -22.08 -2.81 -6.86
C GLU A 195 -22.71 -2.56 -5.48
N ALA A 196 -22.28 -3.32 -4.49
CA ALA A 196 -22.83 -3.27 -3.14
C ALA A 196 -22.74 -1.88 -2.48
N ASP A 197 -21.77 -1.05 -2.87
CA ASP A 197 -21.62 0.31 -2.34
C ASP A 197 -22.69 1.28 -2.85
N HIS A 198 -23.37 0.94 -3.95
CA HIS A 198 -24.44 1.73 -4.55
C HIS A 198 -25.84 1.16 -4.28
N LEU A 199 -25.93 -0.03 -3.67
CA LEU A 199 -27.18 -0.60 -3.18
C LEU A 199 -27.56 0.03 -1.84
N LEU A 200 -28.85 0.31 -1.67
CA LEU A 200 -29.41 0.93 -0.46
C LEU A 200 -30.22 -0.08 0.35
N TYR A 201 -31.19 -0.72 -0.30
CA TYR A 201 -32.14 -1.61 0.35
C TYR A 201 -32.70 -2.63 -0.63
N GLY A 202 -32.99 -3.85 -0.17
CA GLY A 202 -33.62 -4.89 -0.98
C GLY A 202 -34.64 -5.66 -0.17
N ILE A 203 -35.84 -5.88 -0.71
CA ILE A 203 -36.92 -6.60 -0.03
C ILE A 203 -37.72 -7.44 -1.03
N SER A 204 -38.21 -8.60 -0.58
CA SER A 204 -39.16 -9.39 -1.34
C SER A 204 -40.59 -9.05 -0.91
N VAL A 205 -41.47 -8.85 -1.88
CA VAL A 205 -42.91 -8.68 -1.68
C VAL A 205 -43.63 -9.93 -2.18
N TRP A 206 -44.75 -10.27 -1.55
CA TRP A 206 -45.57 -11.43 -1.95
C TRP A 206 -47.05 -11.11 -1.88
N ARG A 207 -47.85 -11.85 -2.63
CA ARG A 207 -49.32 -11.82 -2.53
C ARG A 207 -49.88 -13.22 -2.65
N GLY A 208 -50.94 -13.48 -1.91
CA GLY A 208 -51.69 -14.73 -1.98
C GLY A 208 -52.88 -14.59 -2.93
N ARG A 209 -53.41 -15.71 -3.42
CA ARG A 209 -54.74 -15.70 -4.03
C ARG A 209 -55.79 -15.58 -2.94
N GLU A 210 -56.76 -14.71 -3.16
CA GLU A 210 -57.92 -14.63 -2.30
C GLU A 210 -58.81 -15.87 -2.53
N ARG A 211 -59.13 -16.58 -1.44
CA ARG A 211 -59.83 -17.88 -1.50
C ARG A 211 -61.20 -17.79 -2.18
N ARG A 212 -61.84 -16.61 -2.18
CA ARG A 212 -63.23 -16.43 -2.64
C ARG A 212 -63.34 -15.93 -4.09
N SER A 213 -62.45 -15.06 -4.53
CA SER A 213 -62.51 -14.42 -5.85
C SER A 213 -61.61 -15.07 -6.90
N LYS A 214 -60.65 -15.92 -6.48
CA LYS A 214 -59.52 -16.42 -7.32
C LYS A 214 -58.58 -15.31 -7.79
N ASP A 215 -58.85 -14.05 -7.44
CA ASP A 215 -58.01 -12.90 -7.71
C ASP A 215 -56.80 -12.88 -6.79
N TRP A 216 -55.78 -12.14 -7.19
CA TRP A 216 -54.63 -11.90 -6.34
C TRP A 216 -54.98 -10.84 -5.30
N GLY A 217 -54.65 -11.12 -4.04
CA GLY A 217 -54.74 -10.14 -2.96
C GLY A 217 -53.66 -9.06 -3.07
N PRO A 218 -53.64 -8.09 -2.14
CA PRO A 218 -52.64 -7.03 -2.13
C PRO A 218 -51.24 -7.59 -1.87
N TRP A 219 -50.22 -6.89 -2.37
CA TRP A 219 -48.83 -7.17 -2.01
C TRP A 219 -48.58 -6.93 -0.52
N GLN A 220 -47.72 -7.76 0.03
CA GLN A 220 -47.33 -7.78 1.42
C GLN A 220 -45.80 -7.88 1.51
N TYR A 221 -45.23 -7.35 2.58
CA TYR A 221 -43.80 -7.44 2.86
C TYR A 221 -43.52 -7.45 4.37
N ASN A 222 -42.32 -7.90 4.74
CA ASN A 222 -41.82 -7.81 6.10
C ASN A 222 -40.42 -7.20 6.10
N LEU A 223 -40.29 -6.01 6.71
CA LEU A 223 -39.02 -5.29 6.80
C LEU A 223 -37.93 -6.06 7.53
N GLN A 224 -38.28 -7.01 8.40
CA GLN A 224 -37.31 -7.85 9.11
C GLN A 224 -36.61 -8.87 8.20
N GLN A 225 -37.21 -9.17 7.05
CA GLN A 225 -36.65 -10.11 6.06
C GLN A 225 -35.90 -9.39 4.93
N ALA A 226 -35.68 -8.08 5.06
CA ALA A 226 -35.03 -7.27 4.05
C ALA A 226 -33.51 -7.19 4.25
N ASN A 227 -32.82 -6.88 3.15
CA ASN A 227 -31.40 -6.58 3.14
C ASN A 227 -31.18 -5.06 3.14
N ASN A 228 -30.64 -4.53 4.23
CA ASN A 228 -30.23 -3.14 4.28
C ASN A 228 -28.74 -3.00 3.94
N TYR A 229 -28.46 -2.81 2.65
CA TYR A 229 -27.10 -2.68 2.12
C TYR A 229 -26.40 -1.41 2.64
N LEU A 230 -27.15 -0.33 2.87
CA LEU A 230 -26.62 0.92 3.42
C LEU A 230 -25.99 0.70 4.81
N PHE A 231 -26.69 0.04 5.73
CA PHE A 231 -26.14 -0.26 7.06
C PHE A 231 -24.97 -1.26 6.99
N GLN A 232 -25.02 -2.25 6.09
CA GLN A 232 -23.90 -3.18 5.90
C GLN A 232 -22.63 -2.46 5.43
N ARG A 233 -22.78 -1.51 4.49
CA ARG A 233 -21.68 -0.66 4.00
C ARG A 233 -21.11 0.20 5.12
N ASP A 234 -21.95 0.87 5.89
CA ASP A 234 -21.49 1.73 6.98
C ASP A 234 -20.80 0.94 8.09
N ALA A 235 -21.32 -0.24 8.44
CA ALA A 235 -20.68 -1.13 9.41
C ALA A 235 -19.32 -1.66 8.91
N ARG A 236 -19.17 -1.87 7.60
CA ARG A 236 -17.87 -2.22 7.00
C ARG A 236 -16.88 -1.06 7.08
N LEU A 237 -17.30 0.16 6.70
CA LEU A 237 -16.45 1.35 6.75
C LEU A 237 -16.04 1.70 8.19
N ALA A 238 -16.96 1.61 9.14
CA ALA A 238 -16.65 1.83 10.55
C ALA A 238 -15.61 0.83 11.09
N ARG A 239 -15.74 -0.46 10.75
CA ARG A 239 -14.75 -1.49 11.13
C ARG A 239 -13.39 -1.25 10.48
N GLN A 240 -13.36 -0.83 9.22
CA GLN A 240 -12.10 -0.51 8.53
C GLN A 240 -11.38 0.66 9.22
N LYS A 241 -12.11 1.72 9.54
CA LYS A 241 -11.56 2.87 10.27
C LYS A 241 -11.01 2.48 11.65
N GLN A 242 -11.75 1.67 12.40
CA GLN A 242 -11.28 1.16 13.70
C GLN A 242 -9.99 0.33 13.57
N MET A 243 -9.90 -0.54 12.55
CA MET A 243 -8.69 -1.32 12.31
C MET A 243 -7.49 -0.44 11.91
N GLU A 244 -7.73 0.62 11.14
CA GLU A 244 -6.69 1.57 10.74
C GLU A 244 -6.17 2.37 11.95
N GLU A 245 -7.07 2.85 12.80
CA GLU A 245 -6.72 3.53 14.06
C GLU A 245 -5.92 2.61 14.99
N GLN A 246 -6.34 1.34 15.16
CA GLN A 246 -5.61 0.35 15.94
C GLN A 246 -4.22 0.05 15.38
N ARG A 247 -4.08 -0.03 14.04
CA ARG A 247 -2.77 -0.24 13.40
C ARG A 247 -1.86 0.96 13.61
N ALA A 248 -2.39 2.18 13.48
CA ALA A 248 -1.62 3.39 13.72
C ALA A 248 -1.14 3.46 15.18
N GLU A 249 -2.01 3.13 16.14
CA GLU A 249 -1.65 3.08 17.56
C GLU A 249 -0.57 2.02 17.85
N GLN A 250 -0.73 0.81 17.32
CA GLN A 250 0.27 -0.26 17.46
C GLN A 250 1.63 0.14 16.87
N GLN A 251 1.64 0.82 15.72
CA GLN A 251 2.88 1.31 15.12
C GLN A 251 3.58 2.35 16.01
N ARG A 252 2.82 3.24 16.66
CA ARG A 252 3.38 4.22 17.61
C ARG A 252 3.99 3.53 18.82
N ILE A 253 3.26 2.60 19.44
CA ILE A 253 3.75 1.82 20.58
C ILE A 253 5.03 1.05 20.19
N TYR A 254 5.06 0.43 19.02
CA TYR A 254 6.23 -0.30 18.55
C TYR A 254 7.44 0.63 18.29
N ALA A 255 7.21 1.82 17.72
CA ALA A 255 8.27 2.80 17.51
C ALA A 255 8.86 3.29 18.84
N GLU A 256 8.01 3.60 19.83
CA GLU A 256 8.42 3.99 21.17
C GLU A 256 9.23 2.88 21.88
N GLN A 257 8.76 1.63 21.79
CA GLN A 257 9.50 0.49 22.35
C GLN A 257 10.87 0.30 21.69
N ARG A 258 10.96 0.46 20.36
CA ARG A 258 12.23 0.38 19.64
C ARG A 258 13.19 1.49 20.05
N GLU A 259 12.71 2.71 20.22
CA GLU A 259 13.53 3.83 20.66
C GLU A 259 14.02 3.62 22.09
N ALA A 260 13.13 3.23 23.01
CA ALA A 260 13.49 2.88 24.38
C ALA A 260 14.53 1.75 24.44
N GLN A 261 14.38 0.71 23.60
CA GLN A 261 15.35 -0.38 23.52
C GLN A 261 16.70 0.11 22.99
N ARG A 262 16.71 0.98 21.96
CA ARG A 262 17.95 1.57 21.43
C ARG A 262 18.68 2.39 22.49
N LEU A 263 17.97 3.25 23.21
CA LEU A 263 18.54 4.04 24.30
C LEU A 263 19.12 3.15 25.41
N ARG A 264 18.38 2.11 25.80
CA ARG A 264 18.85 1.12 26.80
C ARG A 264 20.10 0.40 26.33
N MET A 265 20.15 -0.04 25.07
CA MET A 265 21.34 -0.71 24.51
C MET A 265 22.55 0.23 24.44
N ALA A 266 22.35 1.50 24.07
CA ALA A 266 23.41 2.50 24.05
C ALA A 266 23.97 2.76 25.46
N GLN A 267 23.11 2.84 26.48
CA GLN A 267 23.55 2.97 27.87
C GLN A 267 24.34 1.75 28.35
N VAL A 268 23.90 0.54 28.01
CA VAL A 268 24.64 -0.69 28.35
C VAL A 268 26.00 -0.74 27.64
N GLN A 269 26.08 -0.32 26.38
CA GLN A 269 27.35 -0.23 25.65
C GLN A 269 28.30 0.76 26.31
N LEU A 270 27.83 1.96 26.62
CA LEU A 270 28.62 2.97 27.31
C LEU A 270 29.13 2.45 28.66
N ALA A 271 28.28 1.82 29.47
CA ALA A 271 28.69 1.25 30.75
C ALA A 271 29.73 0.13 30.59
N ASN A 272 29.59 -0.72 29.58
CA ASN A 272 30.59 -1.77 29.33
C ASN A 272 31.94 -1.20 28.86
N GLU A 273 31.92 -0.15 28.04
CA GLU A 273 33.12 0.58 27.64
C GLU A 273 33.84 1.18 28.86
N GLN A 274 33.11 1.91 29.71
CA GLN A 274 33.69 2.51 30.91
C GLN A 274 34.25 1.47 31.89
N ARG A 275 33.60 0.28 32.02
CA ARG A 275 34.17 -0.84 32.80
C ARG A 275 35.51 -1.31 32.24
N ARG A 276 35.62 -1.46 30.91
CA ARG A 276 36.88 -1.87 30.25
C ARG A 276 37.97 -0.82 30.41
N ASN A 277 37.62 0.47 30.30
CA ASN A 277 38.55 1.57 30.48
C ASN A 277 39.10 1.60 31.92
N LEU A 278 38.23 1.42 32.92
CA LEU A 278 38.65 1.31 34.32
C LEU A 278 39.53 0.08 34.58
N GLN A 279 39.20 -1.08 34.00
CA GLN A 279 40.05 -2.27 34.12
C GLN A 279 41.44 -2.04 33.51
N THR A 280 41.49 -1.39 32.35
CA THR A 280 42.75 -1.04 31.68
C THR A 280 43.58 -0.11 32.57
N TYR A 281 42.95 0.92 33.13
CA TYR A 281 43.61 1.83 34.07
C TYR A 281 44.12 1.12 35.32
N GLN A 282 43.31 0.24 35.94
CA GLN A 282 43.72 -0.54 37.10
C GLN A 282 44.93 -1.44 36.81
N GLN A 283 44.97 -2.09 35.64
CA GLN A 283 46.12 -2.88 35.22
C GLN A 283 47.38 -2.02 35.09
N LEU A 284 47.26 -0.79 34.58
CA LEU A 284 48.37 0.15 34.48
C LEU A 284 48.85 0.62 35.86
N VAL A 285 47.93 0.85 36.81
CA VAL A 285 48.27 1.18 38.20
C VAL A 285 49.03 0.02 38.87
N ASP A 286 48.54 -1.21 38.72
CA ASP A 286 49.19 -2.41 39.28
C ASP A 286 50.57 -2.66 38.65
N GLU A 287 50.70 -2.45 37.34
CA GLU A 287 51.95 -2.59 36.61
C GLU A 287 52.98 -1.54 37.06
N ALA A 288 52.56 -0.28 37.20
CA ALA A 288 53.40 0.80 37.70
C ALA A 288 53.90 0.54 39.12
N ALA A 289 53.06 -0.03 39.99
CA ALA A 289 53.42 -0.35 41.36
C ALA A 289 54.46 -1.48 41.46
N ARG A 290 54.46 -2.42 40.50
CA ARG A 290 55.39 -3.56 40.49
C ARG A 290 56.69 -3.27 39.77
N ASP A 291 56.62 -2.58 38.63
CA ASP A 291 57.77 -2.28 37.79
C ASP A 291 57.49 -1.00 36.96
N PRO A 292 57.88 0.19 37.49
CA PRO A 292 57.68 1.45 36.79
C PRO A 292 58.29 1.50 35.38
N GLN A 293 59.33 0.70 35.10
CA GLN A 293 59.97 0.66 33.78
C GLN A 293 59.12 -0.04 32.72
N ARG A 294 58.13 -0.84 33.10
CA ARG A 294 57.21 -1.47 32.13
C ARG A 294 56.24 -0.49 31.49
N LEU A 295 55.82 0.55 32.21
CA LEU A 295 55.00 1.61 31.62
C LEU A 295 55.74 2.31 30.48
N ARG A 296 57.04 2.54 30.66
CA ARG A 296 57.91 3.10 29.63
C ARG A 296 57.97 2.20 28.38
N GLN A 297 58.12 0.89 28.56
CA GLN A 297 58.14 -0.07 27.44
C GLN A 297 56.83 -0.07 26.62
N ARG A 298 55.70 0.35 27.19
CA ARG A 298 54.44 0.51 26.44
C ARG A 298 54.39 1.79 25.62
N LEU A 299 55.16 2.81 26.00
CA LEU A 299 55.22 4.10 25.33
C LEU A 299 56.26 4.16 24.22
N GLU A 300 57.20 3.20 24.22
CA GLU A 300 58.28 3.09 23.25
C GLU A 300 58.15 1.80 22.44
N SER A 301 58.14 1.92 21.11
CA SER A 301 58.29 0.83 20.16
C SER A 301 59.44 1.17 19.24
N ASP A 302 60.49 0.38 19.29
CA ASP A 302 61.69 0.59 18.50
C ASP A 302 62.07 -0.67 17.71
N ILE A 303 63.05 -0.50 16.83
CA ILE A 303 63.61 -1.53 15.99
C ILE A 303 64.28 -2.60 16.86
N GLY A 304 63.77 -3.83 16.82
CA GLY A 304 64.45 -4.97 17.43
C GLY A 304 65.68 -5.40 16.63
N TYR A 305 66.82 -5.55 17.30
CA TYR A 305 68.03 -6.14 16.72
C TYR A 305 68.09 -7.65 17.01
N ALA A 306 68.02 -8.47 15.96
CA ALA A 306 68.17 -9.92 16.03
C ALA A 306 69.35 -10.35 15.13
N PRO A 307 70.51 -10.75 15.71
CA PRO A 307 71.77 -10.91 14.98
C PRO A 307 71.78 -11.94 13.84
N LEU A 308 70.86 -12.91 13.86
CA LEU A 308 70.90 -14.08 12.96
C LEU A 308 69.70 -14.17 11.99
N SER A 309 68.67 -13.34 12.15
CA SER A 309 67.41 -13.47 11.38
C SER A 309 67.14 -12.33 10.41
N GLY A 310 68.05 -11.36 10.27
CA GLY A 310 67.87 -10.23 9.34
C GLY A 310 66.64 -9.39 9.67
N GLY A 311 66.37 -9.16 10.97
CA GLY A 311 65.18 -8.49 11.49
C GLY A 311 64.97 -7.05 11.02
N ALA A 312 64.17 -6.28 11.76
CA ALA A 312 63.78 -4.92 11.38
C ALA A 312 64.99 -4.02 11.05
N TYR A 313 66.11 -4.17 11.77
CA TYR A 313 67.36 -3.45 11.49
C TYR A 313 68.03 -3.86 10.16
N GLY A 314 68.03 -5.15 9.81
CA GLY A 314 68.57 -5.62 8.53
C GLY A 314 67.82 -5.03 7.34
N ARG A 315 66.49 -4.86 7.48
CA ARG A 315 65.67 -4.18 6.47
C ARG A 315 66.05 -2.71 6.30
N LEU A 316 66.35 -2.01 7.39
CA LEU A 316 66.81 -0.62 7.34
C LEU A 316 68.17 -0.50 6.64
N MET A 317 69.11 -1.42 6.91
CA MET A 317 70.41 -1.48 6.23
C MET A 317 70.28 -1.71 4.72
N SER A 318 69.22 -2.38 4.26
CA SER A 318 68.89 -2.53 2.84
C SER A 318 68.13 -1.36 2.22
N GLY A 319 67.99 -0.23 2.93
CA GLY A 319 67.28 0.97 2.48
C GLY A 319 65.77 0.98 2.75
N GLY A 320 65.27 0.04 3.55
CA GLY A 320 63.87 0.00 3.97
C GLY A 320 63.52 1.03 5.05
N LYS A 321 62.25 1.08 5.43
CA LYS A 321 61.72 1.94 6.50
C LYS A 321 61.06 1.14 7.62
N HIS A 322 60.96 1.72 8.81
CA HIS A 322 60.20 1.15 9.92
C HIS A 322 59.46 2.24 10.70
N THR A 323 58.32 1.93 11.32
CA THR A 323 57.62 2.89 12.19
C THR A 323 58.10 2.72 13.61
N ILE A 324 58.46 3.82 14.26
CA ILE A 324 58.89 3.83 15.66
C ILE A 324 58.08 4.83 16.47
N THR A 325 57.96 4.55 17.75
CA THR A 325 57.54 5.49 18.79
C THR A 325 58.64 5.51 19.84
N ARG A 326 59.25 6.66 20.12
CA ARG A 326 60.41 6.68 21.02
C ARG A 326 60.47 7.97 21.83
N ILE A 327 61.03 7.88 23.03
CA ILE A 327 61.40 9.05 23.81
C ILE A 327 62.79 9.49 23.36
N VAL A 328 62.92 10.76 23.01
CA VAL A 328 64.17 11.35 22.53
C VAL A 328 64.49 12.63 23.28
N ARG A 329 65.77 12.94 23.40
CA ARG A 329 66.23 14.27 23.84
C ARG A 329 66.78 15.02 22.64
N VAL A 330 66.15 16.15 22.31
CA VAL A 330 66.64 17.09 21.31
C VAL A 330 67.65 18.01 21.99
N ASP A 331 68.89 18.05 21.51
CA ASP A 331 69.95 18.90 22.04
C ASP A 331 70.11 20.20 21.24
N GLY A 332 69.78 20.17 19.95
CA GLY A 332 69.79 21.33 19.08
C GLY A 332 69.24 21.04 17.68
N SER A 333 69.78 21.74 16.68
CA SER A 333 69.42 21.54 15.27
C SER A 333 70.66 21.53 14.40
N GLU A 334 70.65 20.67 13.39
CA GLU A 334 71.72 20.57 12.39
C GLU A 334 71.09 20.57 10.99
N GLY A 335 71.41 21.63 10.23
CA GLY A 335 70.77 21.88 8.94
C GLY A 335 69.25 22.09 9.06
N ASP A 336 68.47 21.22 8.41
CA ASP A 336 67.00 21.23 8.44
C ASP A 336 66.41 20.16 9.39
N ALA A 337 67.24 19.56 10.24
CA ALA A 337 66.82 18.54 11.21
C ALA A 337 67.05 18.98 12.65
N ALA A 338 66.21 18.51 13.57
CA ALA A 338 66.55 18.55 15.00
C ALA A 338 67.54 17.42 15.31
N ALA A 339 68.61 17.75 16.01
CA ALA A 339 69.63 16.81 16.46
C ALA A 339 69.16 16.18 17.79
N VAL A 340 69.33 14.86 17.90
CA VAL A 340 68.96 14.07 19.06
C VAL A 340 70.19 13.37 19.58
N ASP A 341 70.45 13.51 20.89
CA ASP A 341 71.61 12.92 21.57
C ASP A 341 71.25 11.76 22.49
N TRP A 342 69.95 11.53 22.73
CA TRP A 342 69.45 10.42 23.54
C TRP A 342 68.27 9.72 22.85
N PRO A 343 68.22 8.38 22.81
CA PRO A 343 69.15 7.42 23.46
C PRO A 343 70.42 7.11 22.67
N TYR A 344 70.48 7.54 21.42
CA TYR A 344 71.65 7.50 20.55
C TYR A 344 71.48 8.63 19.52
N ALA A 345 72.53 8.93 18.76
CA ALA A 345 72.52 10.03 17.80
C ALA A 345 71.48 9.79 16.68
N MET A 346 70.55 10.73 16.51
CA MET A 346 69.54 10.67 15.44
C MET A 346 69.17 12.07 14.94
N HIS A 347 68.72 12.15 13.70
CA HIS A 347 68.25 13.41 13.10
C HIS A 347 66.76 13.32 12.77
N LEU A 348 65.99 14.22 13.36
CA LEU A 348 64.56 14.38 13.10
C LEU A 348 64.38 15.26 11.87
N THR A 349 64.21 14.64 10.71
CA THR A 349 64.26 15.33 9.41
C THR A 349 63.10 16.31 9.24
N GLY A 350 63.39 17.54 8.80
CA GLY A 350 62.39 18.59 8.57
C GLY A 350 61.81 19.18 9.87
N ARG A 351 62.43 18.91 11.02
CA ARG A 351 61.96 19.33 12.36
C ARG A 351 62.91 20.28 13.09
N ARG A 352 63.52 21.22 12.37
CA ARG A 352 64.30 22.33 12.96
C ARG A 352 63.49 23.17 13.98
N ASP A 353 62.16 23.12 13.92
CA ASP A 353 61.25 23.84 14.80
C ASP A 353 61.26 23.35 16.26
N LEU A 354 61.77 22.15 16.52
CA LEU A 354 61.80 21.58 17.86
C LEU A 354 62.84 22.29 18.74
N ALA A 355 62.40 22.78 19.90
CA ALA A 355 63.29 23.33 20.92
C ALA A 355 64.09 22.21 21.61
N SER A 356 65.22 22.54 22.23
CA SER A 356 65.96 21.59 23.05
C SER A 356 65.09 21.11 24.23
N GLY A 357 65.00 19.81 24.43
CA GLY A 357 64.12 19.22 25.43
C GLY A 357 63.78 17.76 25.16
N TRP A 358 62.90 17.20 25.99
CA TRP A 358 62.44 15.81 25.88
C TRP A 358 61.14 15.71 25.11
N TYR A 359 61.07 14.75 24.19
CA TYR A 359 59.90 14.53 23.35
C TYR A 359 59.58 13.05 23.25
N ARG A 360 58.29 12.70 23.21
CA ARG A 360 57.84 11.43 22.65
C ARG A 360 57.53 11.67 21.17
N ILE A 361 58.27 11.01 20.30
CA ILE A 361 58.10 11.10 18.85
C ILE A 361 57.46 9.83 18.30
N GLU A 362 56.72 9.98 17.22
CA GLU A 362 56.25 8.90 16.36
C GLU A 362 56.62 9.23 14.92
N GLY A 363 57.20 8.28 14.20
CA GLY A 363 57.68 8.54 12.84
C GLY A 363 58.24 7.33 12.11
N GLU A 364 58.66 7.57 10.88
CA GLU A 364 59.34 6.56 10.06
C GLU A 364 60.85 6.71 10.18
N VAL A 365 61.52 5.63 10.59
CA VAL A 365 62.98 5.56 10.69
C VAL A 365 63.59 5.00 9.41
N THR A 366 64.73 5.57 9.02
CA THR A 366 65.63 5.18 7.92
C THR A 366 67.08 5.35 8.34
N LEU A 367 68.02 4.76 7.59
CA LEU A 367 69.46 4.91 7.85
C LEU A 367 70.13 5.67 6.70
N ASP A 368 70.95 6.65 7.05
CA ASP A 368 71.88 7.30 6.14
C ASP A 368 73.23 6.60 6.23
N THR A 369 73.59 5.84 5.20
CA THR A 369 74.84 5.07 5.17
C THR A 369 76.06 5.91 4.81
N ALA A 370 75.87 7.14 4.31
CA ALA A 370 76.96 8.05 3.96
C ALA A 370 77.48 8.83 5.18
N ARG A 371 76.59 9.13 6.14
CA ARG A 371 76.93 9.75 7.42
C ARG A 371 77.01 8.70 8.51
N ARG A 372 77.94 8.88 9.44
CA ARG A 372 78.08 8.01 10.61
C ARG A 372 77.79 8.79 11.88
N ASP A 373 77.21 8.11 12.85
CA ASP A 373 77.13 8.61 14.21
C ASP A 373 78.48 8.51 14.94
N ASP A 374 78.52 9.01 16.17
CA ASP A 374 79.70 9.00 17.03
C ASP A 374 80.18 7.59 17.41
N GLU A 375 79.35 6.56 17.20
CA GLU A 375 79.69 5.15 17.39
C GLU A 375 80.17 4.48 16.10
N GLY A 376 80.21 5.22 14.99
CA GLY A 376 80.66 4.76 13.68
C GLY A 376 79.61 3.95 12.90
N LEU A 377 78.35 3.94 13.33
CA LEU A 377 77.21 3.31 12.68
C LEU A 377 76.52 4.29 11.71
N PRO A 378 75.76 3.80 10.70
CA PRO A 378 74.95 4.67 9.83
C PRO A 378 74.01 5.58 10.64
N LEU A 379 74.01 6.88 10.32
CA LEU A 379 73.21 7.87 11.04
C LEU A 379 71.71 7.57 10.89
N THR A 380 70.99 7.58 12.03
CA THR A 380 69.56 7.32 12.04
C THR A 380 68.77 8.57 11.68
N LEU A 381 67.91 8.49 10.65
CA LEU A 381 67.03 9.57 10.22
C LEU A 381 65.58 9.21 10.53
N VAL A 382 64.86 10.11 11.21
CA VAL A 382 63.44 9.91 11.55
C VAL A 382 62.58 11.00 10.91
N ALA A 383 61.70 10.58 10.01
CA ALA A 383 60.63 11.43 9.49
C ALA A 383 59.47 11.46 10.51
N VAL A 384 59.45 12.51 11.33
CA VAL A 384 58.51 12.65 12.45
C VAL A 384 57.10 12.98 11.97
N GLN A 385 56.13 12.17 12.37
CA GLN A 385 54.71 12.39 12.14
C GLN A 385 54.06 13.13 13.32
N SER A 386 54.44 12.78 14.55
CA SER A 386 54.01 13.48 15.76
C SER A 386 55.17 13.66 16.74
N ALA A 387 55.22 14.82 17.41
CA ALA A 387 56.17 15.11 18.47
C ALA A 387 55.42 15.74 19.64
N LEU A 388 55.38 15.04 20.77
CA LEU A 388 54.75 15.52 21.99
C LEU A 388 55.84 15.97 22.98
N PRO A 389 55.90 17.26 23.36
CA PRO A 389 56.86 17.73 24.34
C PRO A 389 56.54 17.17 25.73
N CYS A 390 57.59 16.76 26.44
CA CYS A 390 57.52 16.26 27.81
C CYS A 390 57.92 17.35 28.80
N LYS A 391 57.35 17.30 30.02
CA LYS A 391 57.66 18.29 31.06
C LYS A 391 58.90 17.92 31.87
N ASN A 392 59.13 16.62 32.08
CA ASN A 392 60.21 16.13 32.93
C ASN A 392 61.27 15.39 32.10
N GLU A 393 62.46 15.26 32.68
CA GLU A 393 63.55 14.49 32.11
C GLU A 393 63.12 13.04 31.82
N GLY A 394 63.52 12.51 30.67
CA GLY A 394 63.19 11.16 30.23
C GLY A 394 61.70 10.95 29.94
N CYS A 395 60.91 12.02 29.80
CA CYS A 395 59.45 11.96 29.73
C CYS A 395 58.81 11.21 30.91
N THR A 396 59.39 11.33 32.10
CA THR A 396 58.90 10.64 33.31
C THR A 396 57.49 11.07 33.72
N ASP A 397 57.04 12.25 33.29
CA ASP A 397 55.67 12.71 33.42
C ASP A 397 54.66 11.89 32.60
N LEU A 398 55.12 11.13 31.60
CA LEU A 398 54.29 10.19 30.84
C LEU A 398 54.22 8.80 31.50
N PHE A 399 55.03 8.52 32.52
CA PHE A 399 55.02 7.25 33.26
C PHE A 399 53.99 7.25 34.40
N ASP A 400 52.94 8.05 34.26
CA ASP A 400 51.76 8.06 35.11
C ASP A 400 50.68 7.13 34.50
N PRO A 401 50.13 6.16 35.25
CA PRO A 401 49.05 5.29 34.78
C PRO A 401 47.88 6.03 34.11
N LEU A 402 47.54 7.23 34.57
CA LEU A 402 46.46 8.03 33.99
C LEU A 402 46.86 8.61 32.62
N ALA A 403 48.08 9.14 32.49
CA ALA A 403 48.62 9.59 31.21
C ALA A 403 48.68 8.44 30.18
N VAL A 404 49.16 7.26 30.58
CA VAL A 404 49.20 6.07 29.72
C VAL A 404 47.80 5.60 29.34
N ALA A 405 46.84 5.61 30.27
CA ALA A 405 45.45 5.26 29.98
C ALA A 405 44.82 6.20 28.95
N ARG A 406 44.95 7.53 29.13
CA ARG A 406 44.43 8.53 28.19
C ARG A 406 44.97 8.36 26.78
N MET A 407 46.27 8.08 26.65
CA MET A 407 46.91 7.79 25.37
C MET A 407 46.42 6.47 24.77
N THR A 408 46.32 5.41 25.58
CA THR A 408 45.87 4.07 25.13
C THR A 408 44.41 4.09 24.67
N LEU A 409 43.56 4.86 25.36
CA LEU A 409 42.14 4.99 25.07
C LEU A 409 41.86 6.04 23.97
N GLY A 410 42.84 6.87 23.60
CA GLY A 410 42.65 8.01 22.70
C GLY A 410 41.72 9.09 23.25
N GLN A 411 41.57 9.16 24.58
CA GLN A 411 40.66 10.08 25.27
C GLN A 411 41.46 10.98 26.23
N PRO A 412 41.87 12.19 25.81
CA PRO A 412 42.77 13.04 26.59
C PRO A 412 42.16 13.53 27.92
N ASP A 413 40.84 13.67 27.96
CA ASP A 413 40.10 14.16 29.14
C ASP A 413 39.54 13.03 30.02
N TRP A 414 39.77 11.77 29.66
CA TRP A 414 39.24 10.64 30.43
C TRP A 414 39.81 10.63 31.84
N THR A 415 38.95 10.35 32.83
CA THR A 415 39.34 10.16 34.23
C THR A 415 38.64 8.95 34.84
N PRO A 416 39.29 8.25 35.78
CA PRO A 416 38.65 7.14 36.48
C PRO A 416 37.43 7.59 37.30
N GLU A 417 37.42 8.81 37.84
CA GLU A 417 36.29 9.37 38.58
C GLU A 417 35.07 9.59 37.68
N ALA A 418 35.28 10.12 36.46
CA ALA A 418 34.21 10.32 35.50
C ALA A 418 33.64 8.97 35.02
N ALA A 419 34.53 8.01 34.73
CA ALA A 419 34.12 6.66 34.35
C ALA A 419 33.32 5.96 35.46
N GLN A 420 33.73 6.10 36.73
CA GLN A 420 32.98 5.57 37.87
C GLN A 420 31.62 6.25 38.04
N ALA A 421 31.55 7.57 37.88
CA ALA A 421 30.30 8.32 37.94
C ALA A 421 29.33 7.90 36.83
N ASP A 422 29.82 7.64 35.62
CA ASP A 422 29.00 7.14 34.51
C ASP A 422 28.48 5.71 34.78
N LEU A 423 29.28 4.86 35.42
CA LEU A 423 28.83 3.52 35.84
C LEU A 423 27.77 3.56 36.94
N GLN A 424 27.88 4.51 37.89
CA GLN A 424 26.88 4.69 38.94
C GLN A 424 25.56 5.23 38.38
N ARG A 425 25.60 6.12 37.37
CA ARG A 425 24.40 6.61 36.68
C ARG A 425 23.71 5.56 35.82
N ALA A 426 24.40 4.47 35.49
CA ALA A 426 23.87 3.36 34.70
C ALA A 426 23.34 2.17 35.54
N GLN A 427 23.47 2.23 36.87
CA GLN A 427 22.87 1.30 37.84
C GLN A 427 21.53 1.84 38.33
#